data_AF-A0A1Q8TQY2-F1
#
_entry.id   AF-A0A1Q8TQY2-F1
#
_cell.length_a   1.000
_cell.length_b   1.000
_cell.length_c   1.000
_cell.angle_alpha   90.00
_cell.angle_beta   90.00
_cell.angle_gamma   90.00
#
_symmetry.space_group_name_H-M   'P 1'
#
loop_
_entity.id
_entity.type
_entity.pdbx_description
1 polymer ?
#
loop_
_entity_poly.entity_id
_entity_poly.type
_entity_poly.pdbx_seq_one_letter_code
_entity_poly.pdbx_strand_id
1 'polypeptide(L)'
;MRIKTGGQHQGWTVVHQARREWRGSFEGVWLGVDESTGHWIVGRQHDGQSMDDGFDADGNWSTSRHFRDGNAYLNMRRALAAYDEEARNASDVWDGMWDQRAHEAVARHLAHRVPFSAPVQLAAGWIGRGLTGFHPPMGSTIPLDGPVAKYELVRYLQGQTRFDEIVTEPGSVSEQEAYQLIINATGPIRFVCRGVTFYLSK
;
A
#
# COMPACT_ATOMS: atom_id res chain seq x y z
N MET A 1 -6.44 1.30 -18.86
CA MET A 1 -6.17 0.41 -17.71
C MET A 1 -7.35 0.47 -16.75
N ARG A 2 -8.05 -0.64 -16.53
CA ARG A 2 -9.17 -0.75 -15.56
C ARG A 2 -8.63 -1.44 -14.31
N ILE A 3 -8.73 -0.78 -13.17
CA ILE A 3 -8.24 -1.29 -11.87
C ILE A 3 -9.47 -1.83 -11.13
N LYS A 4 -9.41 -3.09 -10.66
CA LYS A 4 -10.39 -3.62 -9.70
C LYS A 4 -9.69 -3.82 -8.36
N THR A 5 -10.38 -3.53 -7.28
CA THR A 5 -9.91 -3.73 -5.90
C THR A 5 -11.02 -4.38 -5.08
N GLY A 6 -10.66 -5.16 -4.07
CA GLY A 6 -11.59 -5.67 -3.05
C GLY A 6 -12.28 -7.02 -3.32
N GLY A 7 -11.99 -7.71 -4.43
CA GLY A 7 -12.46 -9.09 -4.65
C GLY A 7 -11.61 -10.12 -3.90
N GLN A 8 -12.23 -11.17 -3.36
CA GLN A 8 -11.51 -12.32 -2.82
C GLN A 8 -11.34 -13.40 -3.90
N HIS A 9 -10.09 -13.83 -4.12
CA HIS A 9 -9.73 -14.90 -5.05
C HIS A 9 -8.90 -15.93 -4.29
N GLN A 10 -9.43 -17.15 -4.12
CA GLN A 10 -8.76 -18.23 -3.38
C GLN A 10 -8.25 -17.83 -1.98
N GLY A 11 -9.04 -17.03 -1.26
CA GLY A 11 -8.69 -16.55 0.08
C GLY A 11 -7.78 -15.31 0.11
N TRP A 12 -7.34 -14.79 -1.04
CA TRP A 12 -6.58 -13.55 -1.14
C TRP A 12 -7.48 -12.36 -1.45
N THR A 13 -7.36 -11.28 -0.68
CA THR A 13 -7.97 -10.00 -1.01
C THR A 13 -7.15 -9.30 -2.09
N VAL A 14 -7.74 -9.02 -3.25
CA VAL A 14 -7.07 -8.27 -4.33
C VAL A 14 -6.97 -6.79 -3.93
N VAL A 15 -5.74 -6.33 -3.73
CA VAL A 15 -5.41 -4.94 -3.37
C VAL A 15 -5.33 -4.07 -4.60
N HIS A 16 -4.70 -4.58 -5.66
CA HIS A 16 -4.59 -3.89 -6.95
C HIS A 16 -4.51 -4.91 -8.07
N GLN A 17 -5.11 -4.60 -9.21
CA GLN A 17 -4.88 -5.37 -10.43
C GLN A 17 -4.82 -4.46 -11.63
N ALA A 18 -4.17 -4.96 -12.67
CA ALA A 18 -3.96 -4.24 -13.89
C ALA A 18 -3.93 -5.19 -15.07
N ARG A 19 -4.57 -4.77 -16.16
CA ARG A 19 -4.66 -5.53 -17.40
C ARG A 19 -4.60 -4.61 -18.60
N ARG A 20 -4.01 -5.07 -19.69
CA ARG A 20 -3.85 -4.30 -20.94
C ARG A 20 -3.83 -5.23 -22.14
N GLU A 21 -4.38 -4.76 -23.26
CA GLU A 21 -4.28 -5.44 -24.54
C GLU A 21 -2.85 -5.33 -25.10
N TRP A 22 -2.31 -6.47 -25.53
CA TRP A 22 -1.03 -6.62 -26.18
C TRP A 22 -1.11 -7.73 -27.24
N ARG A 23 -0.73 -7.39 -28.48
CA ARG A 23 -0.66 -8.34 -29.62
C ARG A 23 -1.93 -9.19 -29.80
N GLY A 24 -3.12 -8.62 -29.56
CA GLY A 24 -4.40 -9.31 -29.72
C GLY A 24 -4.82 -10.20 -28.56
N SER A 25 -4.14 -10.11 -27.40
CA SER A 25 -4.53 -10.74 -26.15
C SER A 25 -4.47 -9.73 -25.01
N PHE A 26 -5.25 -9.93 -23.95
CA PHE A 26 -5.13 -9.14 -22.72
C PHE A 26 -4.22 -9.86 -21.74
N GLU A 27 -3.19 -9.17 -21.28
CA GLU A 27 -2.27 -9.64 -20.24
C GLU A 27 -2.41 -8.77 -18.99
N GLY A 28 -2.13 -9.33 -17.83
CA GLY A 28 -2.26 -8.57 -16.59
C GLY A 28 -1.55 -9.17 -15.38
N VAL A 29 -1.51 -8.37 -14.34
CA VAL A 29 -0.89 -8.68 -13.05
C VAL A 29 -1.82 -8.23 -11.93
N TRP A 30 -1.74 -8.92 -10.79
CA TRP A 30 -2.47 -8.54 -9.59
C TRP A 30 -1.61 -8.69 -8.34
N LEU A 31 -1.94 -7.88 -7.33
CA LEU A 31 -1.34 -7.85 -6.02
C LEU A 31 -2.44 -8.15 -5.00
N GLY A 32 -2.16 -9.09 -4.10
CA GLY A 32 -3.11 -9.48 -3.06
C GLY A 32 -2.46 -9.68 -1.70
N VAL A 33 -3.32 -9.73 -0.69
CA VAL A 33 -2.96 -9.96 0.71
C VAL A 33 -3.90 -10.98 1.34
N ASP A 34 -3.34 -11.85 2.19
CA ASP A 34 -4.12 -12.67 3.12
C ASP A 34 -4.24 -11.87 4.42
N GLU A 35 -5.45 -11.39 4.69
CA GLU A 35 -5.74 -10.53 5.84
C GLU A 35 -5.41 -11.17 7.18
N SER A 36 -5.54 -12.50 7.26
CA SER A 36 -5.41 -13.25 8.51
C SER A 36 -3.96 -13.43 8.92
N THR A 37 -3.06 -13.54 7.94
CA THR A 37 -1.63 -13.81 8.17
C THR A 37 -0.74 -12.61 7.88
N GLY A 38 -1.23 -11.61 7.11
CA GLY A 38 -0.41 -10.52 6.60
C GLY A 38 0.60 -10.98 5.53
N HIS A 39 0.40 -12.16 4.95
CA HIS A 39 1.16 -12.61 3.79
C HIS A 39 0.70 -11.90 2.53
N TRP A 40 1.62 -11.73 1.58
CA TRP A 40 1.34 -11.06 0.32
C TRP A 40 1.60 -11.99 -0.87
N ILE A 41 0.87 -11.75 -1.95
CA ILE A 41 1.00 -12.48 -3.20
C ILE A 41 1.03 -11.50 -4.37
N VAL A 42 1.85 -11.82 -5.35
CA VAL A 42 1.80 -11.23 -6.69
C VAL A 42 1.48 -12.35 -7.66
N GLY A 43 0.58 -12.11 -8.61
CA GLY A 43 0.30 -13.08 -9.65
C GLY A 43 0.14 -12.48 -11.04
N ARG A 44 0.42 -13.30 -12.04
CA ARG A 44 0.10 -13.06 -13.45
C ARG A 44 -1.30 -13.57 -13.73
N GLN A 45 -2.13 -12.71 -14.29
CA GLN A 45 -3.45 -13.12 -14.80
C GLN A 45 -3.28 -14.01 -16.03
N HIS A 46 -4.28 -14.84 -16.34
CA HIS A 46 -4.30 -15.58 -17.60
C HIS A 46 -4.40 -14.63 -18.79
N ASP A 47 -3.78 -15.00 -19.90
CA ASP A 47 -3.97 -14.31 -21.17
C ASP A 47 -5.42 -14.53 -21.63
N GLY A 48 -6.06 -13.48 -22.14
CA GLY A 48 -7.49 -13.54 -22.46
C GLY A 48 -7.93 -12.56 -23.54
N GLN A 49 -9.23 -12.44 -23.73
CA GLN A 49 -9.83 -11.64 -24.79
C GLN A 49 -10.46 -10.34 -24.27
N SER A 50 -10.43 -10.11 -22.95
CA SER A 50 -11.06 -8.96 -22.34
C SER A 50 -10.33 -8.45 -21.09
N MET A 51 -10.79 -7.32 -20.57
CA MET A 51 -10.30 -6.76 -19.31
C MET A 51 -10.74 -7.56 -18.07
N ASP A 52 -11.65 -8.51 -18.23
CA ASP A 52 -12.40 -9.11 -17.13
C ASP A 52 -12.21 -10.63 -16.99
N ASP A 53 -11.52 -11.28 -17.94
CA ASP A 53 -11.28 -12.75 -17.99
C ASP A 53 -9.89 -13.18 -17.49
N GLY A 54 -9.21 -12.29 -16.74
CA GLY A 54 -7.86 -12.56 -16.23
C GLY A 54 -7.79 -13.63 -15.13
N PHE A 55 -8.93 -13.97 -14.52
CA PHE A 55 -9.09 -15.10 -13.63
C PHE A 55 -10.03 -16.12 -14.28
N ASP A 56 -9.72 -17.41 -14.15
CA ASP A 56 -10.60 -18.45 -14.68
C ASP A 56 -11.89 -18.60 -13.84
N ALA A 57 -12.75 -19.55 -14.21
CA ALA A 57 -14.03 -19.79 -13.54
C ALA A 57 -13.88 -20.17 -12.05
N ASP A 58 -12.75 -20.76 -11.67
CA ASP A 58 -12.41 -21.14 -10.30
C ASP A 58 -11.59 -20.04 -9.58
N GLY A 59 -11.37 -18.91 -10.24
CA GLY A 59 -10.60 -17.78 -9.73
C GLY A 59 -9.08 -17.99 -9.76
N ASN A 60 -8.57 -19.00 -10.49
CA ASN A 60 -7.15 -19.20 -10.69
C ASN A 60 -6.56 -18.13 -11.61
N TRP A 61 -5.23 -18.05 -11.57
CA TRP A 61 -4.39 -17.17 -12.37
C TRP A 61 -3.20 -17.98 -12.91
N SER A 62 -2.41 -17.39 -13.79
CA SER A 62 -1.34 -18.09 -14.53
C SER A 62 -0.17 -18.51 -13.62
N THR A 63 0.47 -17.55 -12.94
CA THR A 63 1.61 -17.81 -12.05
C THR A 63 1.56 -16.89 -10.83
N SER A 64 2.22 -17.27 -9.73
CA SER A 64 2.33 -16.41 -8.55
C SER A 64 3.65 -16.53 -7.79
N ARG A 65 3.96 -15.48 -7.05
CA ARG A 65 5.02 -15.39 -6.05
C ARG A 65 4.41 -15.05 -4.70
N HIS A 66 4.77 -15.82 -3.67
CA HIS A 66 4.26 -15.64 -2.31
C HIS A 66 5.34 -15.07 -1.39
N PHE A 67 4.94 -14.15 -0.52
CA PHE A 67 5.79 -13.51 0.48
C PHE A 67 5.19 -13.78 1.87
N ARG A 68 5.82 -14.70 2.60
CA ARG A 68 5.28 -15.32 3.82
C ARG A 68 6.22 -15.23 5.03
N ASP A 69 7.09 -14.23 5.07
CA ASP A 69 7.95 -14.03 6.23
C ASP A 69 7.13 -13.52 7.42
N GLY A 70 7.64 -13.69 8.64
CA GLY A 70 6.97 -13.22 9.87
C GLY A 70 6.79 -11.69 9.97
N ASN A 71 7.32 -10.92 9.01
CA ASN A 71 7.17 -9.47 8.95
C ASN A 71 6.24 -9.09 7.77
N ALA A 72 4.98 -8.81 8.10
CA ALA A 72 3.94 -8.45 7.12
C ALA A 72 4.30 -7.21 6.28
N TYR A 73 5.04 -6.25 6.84
CA TYR A 73 5.49 -5.08 6.11
C TYR A 73 6.59 -5.42 5.10
N LEU A 74 7.57 -6.24 5.50
CA LEU A 74 8.60 -6.74 4.60
C LEU A 74 7.98 -7.53 3.44
N ASN A 75 6.97 -8.35 3.74
CA ASN A 75 6.19 -9.07 2.71
C ASN A 75 5.54 -8.10 1.73
N MET A 76 4.87 -7.05 2.23
CA MET A 76 4.25 -6.02 1.40
C MET A 76 5.28 -5.33 0.48
N ARG A 77 6.42 -4.90 1.01
CA ARG A 77 7.48 -4.26 0.21
C ARG A 77 8.02 -5.18 -0.87
N ARG A 78 8.31 -6.43 -0.52
CA ARG A 78 8.81 -7.43 -1.48
C ARG A 78 7.77 -7.76 -2.54
N ALA A 79 6.50 -7.84 -2.14
CA ALA A 79 5.39 -8.02 -3.07
C ALA A 79 5.24 -6.81 -4.00
N LEU A 80 5.30 -5.57 -3.50
CA LEU A 80 5.28 -4.38 -4.37
C LEU A 80 6.45 -4.37 -5.37
N ALA A 81 7.67 -4.67 -4.92
CA ALA A 81 8.83 -4.74 -5.81
C ALA A 81 8.69 -5.84 -6.87
N ALA A 82 8.18 -7.01 -6.49
CA ALA A 82 7.89 -8.09 -7.44
C ALA A 82 6.70 -7.74 -8.36
N TYR A 83 5.73 -6.97 -7.88
CA TYR A 83 4.60 -6.51 -8.68
C TYR A 83 5.05 -5.56 -9.79
N ASP A 84 5.98 -4.66 -9.47
CA ASP A 84 6.60 -3.79 -10.47
C ASP A 84 7.42 -4.58 -11.51
N GLU A 85 8.16 -5.60 -11.06
CA GLU A 85 8.89 -6.51 -11.94
C GLU A 85 7.93 -7.26 -12.89
N GLU A 86 6.89 -7.88 -12.34
CA GLU A 86 5.88 -8.60 -13.11
C GLU A 86 5.14 -7.68 -14.08
N ALA A 87 4.83 -6.44 -13.68
CA ALA A 87 4.14 -5.47 -14.53
C ALA A 87 4.97 -5.05 -15.74
N ARG A 88 6.29 -4.90 -15.57
CA ARG A 88 7.22 -4.64 -16.68
C ARG A 88 7.33 -5.84 -17.61
N ASN A 89 7.34 -7.04 -17.05
CA ASN A 89 7.36 -8.29 -17.83
C ASN A 89 6.00 -8.59 -18.48
N ALA A 90 4.90 -7.97 -18.04
CA ALA A 90 3.55 -8.16 -18.55
C ALA A 90 3.23 -7.19 -19.67
N SER A 91 3.96 -7.28 -20.78
CA SER A 91 3.57 -6.57 -22.00
C SER A 91 3.37 -5.06 -21.81
N ASP A 92 4.20 -4.46 -20.96
CA ASP A 92 4.16 -3.03 -20.65
C ASP A 92 2.79 -2.56 -20.12
N VAL A 93 2.14 -3.37 -19.26
CA VAL A 93 1.07 -2.85 -18.37
C VAL A 93 1.65 -1.76 -17.45
N TRP A 94 2.96 -1.79 -17.23
CA TRP A 94 3.72 -0.72 -16.58
C TRP A 94 3.67 0.59 -17.41
N ASP A 95 3.15 1.66 -16.82
CA ASP A 95 3.15 3.02 -17.38
C ASP A 95 3.82 4.02 -16.42
N GLY A 96 4.03 5.27 -16.85
CA GLY A 96 4.67 6.29 -16.02
C GLY A 96 3.93 6.63 -14.71
N MET A 97 2.66 6.23 -14.56
CA MET A 97 1.85 6.43 -13.36
C MET A 97 1.70 5.16 -12.51
N TRP A 98 2.24 4.03 -12.99
CA TRP A 98 2.07 2.71 -12.38
C TRP A 98 2.47 2.69 -10.91
N ASP A 99 3.72 3.12 -10.63
CA ASP A 99 4.32 3.11 -9.30
C ASP A 99 3.43 3.88 -8.32
N GLN A 100 2.97 5.06 -8.73
CA GLN A 100 2.07 5.88 -7.93
C GLN A 100 0.74 5.17 -7.65
N ARG A 101 0.11 4.57 -8.67
CA ARG A 101 -1.20 3.91 -8.52
C ARG A 101 -1.13 2.66 -7.65
N ALA A 102 -0.08 1.85 -7.80
CA ALA A 102 0.13 0.66 -6.99
C ALA A 102 0.34 1.02 -5.50
N HIS A 103 1.19 2.01 -5.23
CA HIS A 103 1.41 2.51 -3.87
C HIS A 103 0.15 3.14 -3.26
N GLU A 104 -0.60 3.92 -4.04
CA GLU A 104 -1.89 4.47 -3.60
C GLU A 104 -2.92 3.39 -3.27
N ALA A 105 -3.00 2.33 -4.07
CA ALA A 105 -3.92 1.23 -3.83
C ALA A 105 -3.60 0.50 -2.52
N VAL A 106 -2.31 0.24 -2.26
CA VAL A 106 -1.86 -0.30 -0.98
C VAL A 106 -2.18 0.65 0.17
N ALA A 107 -1.87 1.95 0.04
CA ALA A 107 -2.16 2.92 1.09
C ALA A 107 -3.66 3.01 1.41
N ARG A 108 -4.53 3.02 0.38
CA ARG A 108 -5.99 3.00 0.55
C ARG A 108 -6.45 1.74 1.25
N HIS A 109 -5.93 0.59 0.83
CA HIS A 109 -6.25 -0.69 1.43
C HIS A 109 -5.91 -0.71 2.92
N LEU A 110 -4.68 -0.34 3.28
CA LEU A 110 -4.22 -0.28 4.67
C LEU A 110 -5.03 0.69 5.54
N ALA A 111 -5.40 1.85 4.99
CA ALA A 111 -6.16 2.87 5.71
C ALA A 111 -7.56 2.41 6.15
N HIS A 112 -8.15 1.43 5.43
CA HIS A 112 -9.49 0.92 5.71
C HIS A 112 -9.51 -0.37 6.53
N ARG A 113 -8.36 -0.98 6.84
CA ARG A 113 -8.32 -2.28 7.55
C ARG A 113 -8.97 -2.23 8.94
N VAL A 114 -8.71 -1.17 9.70
CA VAL A 114 -9.37 -0.94 10.99
C VAL A 114 -10.24 0.32 10.88
N PRO A 115 -11.58 0.17 10.87
CA PRO A 115 -12.49 1.29 10.77
C PRO A 115 -12.52 2.11 12.07
N PHE A 116 -12.88 3.39 11.95
CA PHE A 116 -13.22 4.21 13.10
C PHE A 116 -14.63 3.86 13.58
N SER A 117 -14.84 3.83 14.91
CA SER A 117 -16.14 3.51 15.50
C SER A 117 -17.22 4.57 15.27
N ALA A 118 -16.80 5.80 14.96
CA ALA A 118 -17.65 6.92 14.56
C ALA A 118 -16.89 7.77 13.53
N PRO A 119 -17.58 8.60 12.73
CA PRO A 119 -16.91 9.58 11.88
C PRO A 119 -16.02 10.52 12.70
N VAL A 120 -14.81 10.76 12.20
CA VAL A 120 -13.79 11.58 12.86
C VAL A 120 -13.06 12.38 11.80
N GLN A 121 -12.77 13.63 12.12
CA GLN A 121 -11.96 14.53 11.32
C GLN A 121 -10.56 14.61 11.92
N LEU A 122 -9.54 14.32 11.11
CA LEU A 122 -8.13 14.37 11.51
C LEU A 122 -7.30 15.06 10.44
N ALA A 123 -6.37 15.91 10.86
CA ALA A 123 -5.27 16.35 10.03
C ALA A 123 -4.15 15.30 10.06
N ALA A 124 -3.51 15.06 8.93
CA ALA A 124 -2.40 14.12 8.79
C ALA A 124 -1.15 14.87 8.36
N GLY A 125 -0.02 14.61 9.01
CA GLY A 125 1.23 15.26 8.61
C GLY A 125 2.47 14.66 9.21
N TRP A 126 3.58 15.30 8.90
CA TRP A 126 4.91 14.89 9.33
C TRP A 126 5.85 16.09 9.53
N ILE A 127 6.91 15.86 10.30
CA ILE A 127 7.97 16.82 10.58
C ILE A 127 9.30 16.13 10.31
N GLY A 128 10.13 16.75 9.46
CA GLY A 128 11.40 16.18 8.99
C GLY A 128 12.44 15.97 10.10
N ARG A 129 13.48 15.18 9.76
CA ARG A 129 14.57 14.82 10.68
C ARG A 129 15.24 16.04 11.28
N GLY A 130 15.53 15.99 12.59
CA GLY A 130 16.21 17.08 13.32
C GLY A 130 15.41 18.37 13.48
N LEU A 131 14.18 18.45 12.94
CA LEU A 131 13.32 19.63 13.07
C LEU A 131 12.41 19.44 14.30
N THR A 132 12.73 20.08 15.42
CA THR A 132 11.87 20.09 16.61
C THR A 132 11.21 21.46 16.81
N GLY A 133 9.93 21.46 17.18
CA GLY A 133 9.22 22.58 17.83
C GLY A 133 8.84 23.81 16.98
N PHE A 134 9.63 24.20 15.98
CA PHE A 134 9.47 25.50 15.29
C PHE A 134 9.28 25.44 13.77
N HIS A 135 9.40 24.25 13.16
CA HIS A 135 9.17 24.11 11.72
C HIS A 135 7.70 23.82 11.44
N PRO A 136 7.09 24.47 10.43
CA PRO A 136 5.72 24.21 10.07
C PRO A 136 5.58 22.73 9.67
N PRO A 137 4.61 22.01 10.23
CA PRO A 137 4.33 20.66 9.80
C PRO A 137 4.09 20.58 8.29
N MET A 138 4.54 19.50 7.65
CA MET A 138 4.27 19.22 6.25
C MET A 138 3.14 18.19 6.12
N GLY A 139 2.37 18.25 5.03
CA GLY A 139 1.20 17.39 4.80
C GLY A 139 -0.12 18.16 4.84
N SER A 140 -1.23 17.43 5.03
CA SER A 140 -2.58 18.01 5.09
C SER A 140 -2.84 18.67 6.44
N THR A 141 -2.81 20.01 6.45
CA THR A 141 -3.20 20.83 7.61
C THR A 141 -4.71 21.01 7.75
N ILE A 142 -5.48 20.55 6.77
CA ILE A 142 -6.95 20.57 6.78
C ILE A 142 -7.46 19.26 7.38
N PRO A 143 -8.49 19.29 8.26
CA PRO A 143 -9.13 18.08 8.75
C PRO A 143 -9.75 17.26 7.61
N LEU A 144 -9.47 15.96 7.60
CA LEU A 144 -9.94 14.98 6.64
C LEU A 144 -10.72 13.88 7.38
N ASP A 145 -11.62 13.20 6.67
CA ASP A 145 -12.25 11.98 7.18
C ASP A 145 -11.18 10.98 7.64
N GLY A 146 -11.38 10.33 8.78
CA GLY A 146 -10.39 9.46 9.42
C GLY A 146 -9.67 8.48 8.47
N PRO A 147 -10.38 7.71 7.62
CA PRO A 147 -9.74 6.83 6.64
C PRO A 147 -8.88 7.58 5.61
N VAL A 148 -9.29 8.78 5.19
CA VAL A 148 -8.53 9.62 4.27
C VAL A 148 -7.27 10.17 4.97
N ALA A 149 -7.38 10.56 6.24
CA ALA A 149 -6.23 10.98 7.04
C ALA A 149 -5.21 9.83 7.24
N LYS A 150 -5.68 8.60 7.50
CA LYS A 150 -4.81 7.40 7.53
C LYS A 150 -4.13 7.17 6.19
N TYR A 151 -4.86 7.27 5.09
CA TYR A 151 -4.32 7.12 3.75
C TYR A 151 -3.19 8.11 3.47
N GLU A 152 -3.39 9.39 3.78
CA GLU A 152 -2.36 10.42 3.63
C GLU A 152 -1.15 10.13 4.52
N LEU A 153 -1.36 9.71 5.77
CA LEU A 153 -0.25 9.39 6.67
C LEU A 153 0.58 8.18 6.20
N VAL A 154 -0.07 7.15 5.64
CA VAL A 154 0.64 6.01 5.01
C VAL A 154 1.46 6.49 3.81
N ARG A 155 0.93 7.39 2.98
CA ARG A 155 1.68 7.96 1.84
C ARG A 155 2.89 8.77 2.30
N TYR A 156 2.75 9.56 3.35
CA TYR A 156 3.87 10.30 3.93
C TYR A 156 4.94 9.34 4.46
N LEU A 157 4.53 8.29 5.19
CA LEU A 157 5.45 7.26 5.66
C LEU A 157 6.22 6.65 4.48
N GLN A 158 5.52 6.14 3.47
CA GLN A 158 6.12 5.57 2.25
C GLN A 158 7.10 6.51 1.56
N GLY A 159 6.75 7.80 1.42
CA GLY A 159 7.61 8.79 0.77
C GLY A 159 8.86 9.12 1.58
N GLN A 160 8.72 9.27 2.90
CA GLN A 160 9.82 9.69 3.78
C GLN A 160 10.75 8.53 4.18
N THR A 161 10.29 7.28 4.13
CA THR A 161 11.12 6.10 4.44
C THR A 161 11.65 5.37 3.20
N ARG A 162 11.40 5.90 1.99
CA ARG A 162 11.82 5.30 0.71
C ARG A 162 13.34 5.17 0.56
N PHE A 163 14.10 6.03 1.23
CA PHE A 163 15.58 6.03 1.16
C PHE A 163 16.19 5.09 2.21
N ASP A 164 17.13 4.25 1.78
CA ASP A 164 17.82 3.21 2.56
C ASP A 164 18.78 3.75 3.63
N GLU A 165 18.74 5.05 3.93
CA GLU A 165 19.46 5.58 5.09
C GLU A 165 18.78 5.08 6.37
N ILE A 166 19.36 4.02 6.92
CA ILE A 166 19.10 3.44 8.24
C ILE A 166 19.65 4.40 9.30
N VAL A 167 19.11 5.61 9.35
CA VAL A 167 19.32 6.49 10.50
C VAL A 167 18.19 6.22 11.46
N THR A 168 18.40 5.22 12.32
CA THR A 168 17.50 4.95 13.45
C THR A 168 17.91 5.88 14.57
N GLU A 169 17.16 6.96 14.75
CA GLU A 169 17.34 7.86 15.89
C GLU A 169 16.71 7.26 17.16
N PRO A 170 17.28 7.52 18.36
CA PRO A 170 16.69 7.10 19.63
C PRO A 170 15.21 7.50 19.74
N GLY A 171 14.35 6.56 20.12
CA GLY A 171 12.90 6.76 20.21
C GLY A 171 12.14 6.57 18.90
N SER A 172 12.82 6.24 17.79
CA SER A 172 12.15 5.81 16.56
C SER A 172 11.55 4.41 16.72
N VAL A 173 10.29 4.25 16.34
CA VAL A 173 9.70 2.94 16.12
C VAL A 173 10.21 2.34 14.81
N SER A 174 10.19 1.01 14.72
CA SER A 174 10.44 0.32 13.46
C SER A 174 9.37 0.71 12.43
N GLU A 175 9.68 0.52 11.15
CA GLU A 175 8.74 0.82 10.08
C GLU A 175 7.50 -0.09 10.15
N GLN A 176 7.67 -1.36 10.53
CA GLN A 176 6.56 -2.27 10.78
C GLN A 176 5.62 -1.74 11.88
N GLU A 177 6.19 -1.30 13.00
CA GLU A 177 5.42 -0.69 14.10
C GLU A 177 4.73 0.60 13.65
N ALA A 178 5.39 1.43 12.84
CA ALA A 178 4.78 2.64 12.26
C ALA A 178 3.53 2.32 11.44
N TYR A 179 3.59 1.32 10.55
CA TYR A 179 2.41 0.88 9.80
C TYR A 179 1.31 0.36 10.73
N GLN A 180 1.65 -0.44 11.74
CA GLN A 180 0.68 -0.95 12.70
C GLN A 180 0.00 0.18 13.50
N LEU A 181 0.77 1.20 13.91
CA LEU A 181 0.23 2.38 14.60
C LEU A 181 -0.77 3.13 13.72
N ILE A 182 -0.46 3.36 12.44
CA ILE A 182 -1.37 4.05 11.51
C ILE A 182 -2.62 3.20 11.24
N ILE A 183 -2.43 1.91 10.92
CA ILE A 183 -3.54 0.98 10.62
C ILE A 183 -4.50 0.91 11.80
N ASN A 184 -3.99 0.74 13.02
CA ASN A 184 -4.80 0.55 14.23
C ASN A 184 -5.31 1.88 14.84
N ALA A 185 -4.93 3.04 14.30
CA ALA A 185 -5.34 4.32 14.86
C ALA A 185 -6.87 4.47 14.88
N THR A 186 -7.45 4.74 16.03
CA THR A 186 -8.88 5.10 16.16
C THR A 186 -9.06 6.56 16.60
N GLY A 187 -7.98 7.34 16.54
CA GLY A 187 -7.93 8.75 16.94
C GLY A 187 -6.54 9.35 16.67
N PRO A 188 -6.22 10.49 17.32
CA PRO A 188 -4.92 11.13 17.19
C PRO A 188 -3.78 10.20 17.61
N ILE A 189 -2.69 10.24 16.84
CA ILE A 189 -1.45 9.50 17.13
C ILE A 189 -0.26 10.39 16.82
N ARG A 190 0.87 10.13 17.47
CA ARG A 190 2.15 10.74 17.15
C ARG A 190 3.26 9.73 17.42
N PHE A 191 4.16 9.54 16.46
CA PHE A 191 5.28 8.64 16.59
C PHE A 191 6.45 9.11 15.74
N VAL A 192 7.65 8.63 16.05
CA VAL A 192 8.86 8.90 15.26
C VAL A 192 9.23 7.63 14.52
N CYS A 193 9.49 7.71 13.21
CA CYS A 193 10.04 6.60 12.45
C CYS A 193 11.20 7.11 11.59
N ARG A 194 12.39 6.51 11.74
CA ARG A 194 13.63 6.93 11.07
C ARG A 194 13.91 8.45 11.21
N GLY A 195 13.75 8.97 12.43
CA GLY A 195 13.94 10.40 12.75
C GLY A 195 12.85 11.35 12.24
N VAL A 196 11.85 10.86 11.50
CA VAL A 196 10.72 11.67 11.02
C VAL A 196 9.55 11.51 11.99
N THR A 197 9.00 12.63 12.48
CA THR A 197 7.80 12.60 13.31
C THR A 197 6.57 12.56 12.42
N PHE A 198 5.69 11.58 12.62
CA PHE A 198 4.41 11.43 11.94
C PHE A 198 3.27 11.65 12.93
N TYR A 199 2.15 12.20 12.48
CA TYR A 199 1.01 12.41 13.34
C TYR A 199 -0.35 12.41 12.63
N LEU A 200 -1.37 12.03 13.40
CA LEU A 200 -2.78 12.40 13.18
C LEU A 200 -3.20 13.32 14.32
N SER A 201 -3.80 14.47 14.03
CA SER A 201 -4.28 15.43 15.04
C SER A 201 -5.73 15.84 14.78
N LYS A 202 -6.43 16.29 15.82
CA LYS A 202 -7.74 16.94 15.67
C LYS A 202 -7.60 18.37 15.17
#